data_AF-A0A9N9ACW7-F1
#
_entry.id   AF-A0A9N9ACW7-F1
#
_cell.length_a   1.000
_cell.length_b   1.000
_cell.length_c   1.000
_cell.angle_alpha   90.00
_cell.angle_beta   90.00
_cell.angle_gamma   90.00
#
_symmetry.space_group_name_H-M   'P 1'
#
loop_
_entity.id
_entity.type
_entity.pdbx_description
1 polymer ?
#
loop_
_entity_poly.entity_id
_entity_poly.type
_entity_poly.pdbx_seq_one_letter_code
_entity_poly.pdbx_strand_id
1 'polypeptide(L)'
;AFADFNEGDINFMPTYKYDNGTDNYDTSEKNRIPAWTDRILFRGKNIQLKRYSRAEIRISDHRPVLALFSIEITKYDELAKERIKEELYTKKKLTVEVTEIETSQIAVKEGTESLAISEEIGTDCPCDVTSSTSEGDAAEATSATTKLLDNTESSQGEFSESILAPNEK
;
A
#
# COMPACT_ATOMS: atom_id res chain seq x y z
N ALA A 1 -14.07 13.52 -8.06
CA ALA A 1 -12.68 13.94 -8.36
C ALA A 1 -11.79 13.52 -7.18
N PHE A 2 -10.48 13.34 -7.39
CA PHE A 2 -9.52 12.90 -6.35
C PHE A 2 -9.83 11.54 -5.69
N ALA A 3 -10.31 10.55 -6.46
CA ALA A 3 -10.43 9.19 -5.97
C ALA A 3 -9.05 8.64 -5.50
N ASP A 4 -9.07 7.81 -4.45
CA ASP A 4 -7.90 7.20 -3.80
C ASP A 4 -6.89 8.15 -3.14
N PHE A 5 -7.16 9.47 -3.09
CA PHE A 5 -6.36 10.41 -2.31
C PHE A 5 -6.95 10.59 -0.91
N ASN A 6 -6.05 10.69 0.07
CA ASN A 6 -6.36 11.07 1.43
C ASN A 6 -6.04 12.56 1.63
N GLU A 7 -6.78 13.19 2.54
CA GLU A 7 -6.58 14.56 2.98
C GLU A 7 -6.59 14.54 4.52
N GLY A 8 -5.89 15.49 5.16
CA GLY A 8 -5.93 15.60 6.62
C GLY A 8 -7.19 16.30 7.11
N ASP A 9 -7.53 16.09 8.39
CA ASP A 9 -8.63 16.83 9.03
C ASP A 9 -8.34 18.34 9.00
N ILE A 10 -9.27 19.11 8.44
CA ILE A 10 -9.14 20.57 8.29
C ILE A 10 -9.55 21.25 9.60
N ASN A 11 -8.60 21.35 10.53
CA ASN A 11 -8.77 22.00 11.83
C ASN A 11 -8.33 23.48 11.84
N PHE A 12 -8.34 24.14 10.68
CA PHE A 12 -7.90 25.53 10.51
C PHE A 12 -8.87 26.35 9.67
N MET A 13 -8.94 27.66 9.96
CA MET A 13 -9.79 28.62 9.25
C MET A 13 -9.45 28.72 7.74
N PRO A 14 -10.45 29.04 6.87
CA PRO A 14 -10.27 29.19 5.42
C PRO A 14 -9.01 29.95 5.01
N THR A 15 -8.39 29.53 3.90
CA THR A 15 -7.09 30.04 3.44
C THR A 15 -7.20 31.23 2.51
N TYR A 16 -8.37 31.42 1.91
CA TYR A 16 -8.75 32.49 0.98
C TYR A 16 -10.11 33.06 1.39
N LYS A 17 -10.48 34.32 1.12
CA LYS A 17 -9.65 35.43 0.62
C LYS A 17 -9.48 36.44 1.76
N TYR A 18 -8.24 36.90 2.01
CA TYR A 18 -7.94 37.92 3.01
C TYR A 18 -7.62 39.28 2.37
N ASP A 19 -7.80 40.36 3.13
CA ASP A 19 -7.23 41.66 2.80
C ASP A 19 -5.75 41.68 3.14
N ASN A 20 -4.90 42.08 2.18
CA ASN A 20 -3.43 42.05 2.29
C ASN A 20 -2.93 42.71 3.59
N GLY A 21 -2.04 42.02 4.31
CA GLY A 21 -1.48 42.50 5.57
C GLY A 21 -2.39 42.36 6.80
N THR A 22 -3.65 41.95 6.65
CA THR A 22 -4.63 41.85 7.75
C THR A 22 -5.16 40.43 7.93
N ASP A 23 -5.81 40.15 9.07
CA ASP A 23 -6.55 38.90 9.33
C ASP A 23 -8.05 39.00 8.98
N ASN A 24 -8.48 40.08 8.34
CA ASN A 24 -9.85 40.23 7.85
C ASN A 24 -10.03 39.49 6.52
N TYR A 25 -11.18 38.83 6.37
CA TYR A 25 -11.63 38.33 5.07
C TYR A 25 -12.02 39.49 4.14
N ASP A 26 -11.94 39.26 2.82
CA ASP A 26 -12.14 40.22 1.72
C ASP A 26 -13.26 41.25 1.99
N THR A 27 -12.87 42.47 2.41
CA THR A 27 -13.81 43.58 2.61
C THR A 27 -14.05 44.40 1.34
N SER A 28 -13.50 43.99 0.20
CA SER A 28 -13.75 44.65 -1.07
C SER A 28 -15.21 44.46 -1.53
N GLU A 29 -15.65 45.30 -2.47
CA GLU A 29 -16.97 45.21 -3.13
C GLU A 29 -17.30 43.80 -3.68
N LYS A 30 -16.27 42.99 -3.98
CA LYS A 30 -16.43 41.62 -4.49
C LYS A 30 -16.78 40.60 -3.40
N ASN A 31 -16.56 40.94 -2.13
CA ASN A 31 -16.93 40.18 -0.92
C ASN A 31 -16.83 38.65 -1.12
N ARG A 32 -15.63 38.16 -1.44
CA ARG A 32 -15.42 36.76 -1.78
C ARG A 32 -15.62 35.87 -0.56
N ILE A 33 -16.54 34.91 -0.70
CA ILE A 33 -16.83 33.89 0.32
C ILE A 33 -15.54 33.18 0.73
N PRO A 34 -15.22 33.09 2.04
CA PRO A 34 -14.05 32.37 2.51
C PRO A 34 -14.06 30.89 2.10
N ALA A 35 -12.90 30.39 1.64
CA ALA A 35 -12.74 29.04 1.11
C ALA A 35 -11.38 28.42 1.46
N TRP A 36 -11.33 27.10 1.48
CA TRP A 36 -10.08 26.30 1.54
C TRP A 36 -9.61 25.98 0.13
N THR A 37 -9.10 26.99 -0.58
CA THR A 37 -8.54 26.84 -1.94
C THR A 37 -7.22 26.07 -1.95
N ASP A 38 -6.49 26.13 -0.84
CA ASP A 38 -5.12 25.63 -0.70
C ASP A 38 -5.17 24.30 0.06
N ARG A 39 -4.94 23.19 -0.64
CA ARG A 39 -5.16 21.84 -0.09
C ARG A 39 -3.97 20.93 -0.38
N ILE A 40 -3.67 20.01 0.54
CA ILE A 40 -2.57 19.04 0.40
C ILE A 40 -3.15 17.64 0.52
N LEU A 41 -3.21 16.95 -0.62
CA LEU A 41 -3.73 15.59 -0.74
C LEU A 41 -2.56 14.63 -0.96
N PHE A 42 -2.63 13.44 -0.37
CA PHE A 42 -1.57 12.44 -0.43
C PHE A 42 -2.13 11.05 -0.73
N ARG A 43 -1.34 10.22 -1.41
CA ARG A 43 -1.69 8.84 -1.76
C ARG A 43 -0.45 7.97 -1.76
N GLY A 44 -0.52 6.83 -1.08
CA GLY A 44 0.57 5.88 -0.97
C GLY A 44 0.38 4.97 0.24
N LYS A 45 1.25 3.96 0.37
CA LYS A 45 1.36 3.15 1.59
C LYS A 45 2.46 3.76 2.48
N ASN A 46 2.41 3.46 3.77
CA ASN A 46 3.42 3.86 4.76
C ASN A 46 3.65 5.39 4.86
N ILE A 47 2.65 6.20 4.50
CA ILE A 47 2.64 7.66 4.70
C ILE A 47 1.78 7.96 5.94
N GLN A 48 2.37 8.55 6.97
CA GLN A 48 1.67 9.04 8.15
C GLN A 48 1.70 10.57 8.19
N LEU A 49 0.53 11.20 8.08
CA LEU A 49 0.36 12.62 8.34
C LEU A 49 0.59 12.90 9.84
N LYS A 50 1.51 13.81 10.16
CA LYS A 50 1.86 14.23 11.53
C LYS A 50 1.28 15.58 11.91
N ARG A 51 1.15 16.49 10.94
CA ARG A 51 0.57 17.83 11.12
C ARG A 51 -0.08 18.27 9.82
N TYR A 52 -1.27 18.85 9.89
CA TYR A 52 -1.89 19.58 8.79
C TYR A 52 -2.45 20.89 9.34
N SER A 53 -1.96 22.02 8.85
CA SER A 53 -2.26 23.33 9.43
C SER A 53 -1.96 24.48 8.47
N ARG A 54 -2.23 25.70 8.92
CA ARG A 54 -2.03 26.94 8.18
C ARG A 54 -1.00 27.82 8.89
N ALA A 55 -0.25 28.63 8.15
CA ALA A 55 0.67 29.64 8.68
C ALA A 55 0.02 31.04 8.62
N GLU A 56 0.29 31.88 9.64
CA GLU A 56 -0.21 33.26 9.74
C GLU A 56 0.71 34.29 9.06
N ILE A 57 1.08 33.99 7.82
CA ILE A 57 1.89 34.89 6.97
C ILE A 57 0.94 35.73 6.12
N ARG A 58 1.05 37.07 6.23
CA ARG A 58 0.07 38.03 5.69
C ARG A 58 0.51 38.74 4.39
N ILE A 59 1.49 38.18 3.68
CA ILE A 59 2.09 38.77 2.46
C ILE A 59 1.18 38.69 1.22
N SER A 60 0.12 37.88 1.29
CA SER A 60 -0.85 37.63 0.21
C SER A 60 -2.26 37.56 0.82
N ASP A 61 -3.25 37.66 -0.06
CA ASP A 61 -4.65 37.35 0.19
C ASP A 61 -4.92 35.85 0.44
N HIS A 62 -3.90 35.00 0.27
CA HIS A 62 -3.87 33.61 0.72
C HIS A 62 -3.01 33.42 1.97
N ARG A 63 -3.37 32.41 2.76
CA ARG A 63 -2.62 31.95 3.94
C ARG A 63 -1.97 30.59 3.65
N PRO A 64 -0.63 30.46 3.71
CA PRO A 64 0.06 29.21 3.34
C PRO A 64 -0.39 28.01 4.16
N VAL A 65 -0.63 26.88 3.48
CA VAL A 65 -0.96 25.59 4.10
C VAL A 65 0.28 24.71 4.15
N LEU A 66 0.44 23.97 5.24
CA LEU A 66 1.57 23.09 5.49
C LEU A 66 1.10 21.72 5.99
N ALA A 67 1.75 20.67 5.48
CA ALA A 67 1.58 19.30 5.93
C ALA A 67 2.95 18.70 6.26
N LEU A 68 3.07 18.05 7.41
CA LEU A 68 4.24 17.29 7.82
C LEU A 68 3.93 15.81 7.72
N PHE A 69 4.77 15.06 6.99
CA PHE A 69 4.63 13.63 6.80
C PHE A 69 5.81 12.88 7.40
N SER A 70 5.53 11.72 7.98
CA SER A 70 6.51 10.69 8.28
C SER A 70 6.28 9.56 7.28
N ILE A 71 7.31 9.16 6.54
CA ILE A 71 7.23 8.17 5.48
C ILE A 71 8.26 7.08 5.77
N GLU A 72 7.81 5.83 5.79
CA GLU A 72 8.71 4.67 5.90
C GLU A 72 9.30 4.36 4.52
N ILE A 73 10.62 4.15 4.46
CA ILE A 73 11.33 3.86 3.20
C ILE A 73 12.09 2.56 3.36
N THR A 74 11.71 1.53 2.60
CA THR A 74 12.47 0.29 2.51
C THR A 74 13.62 0.45 1.53
N LYS A 75 14.86 0.43 2.03
CA LYS A 75 16.07 0.36 1.20
C LYS A 75 16.46 -1.10 1.02
N TYR A 76 16.60 -1.56 -0.23
CA TYR A 76 17.07 -2.90 -0.55
C TYR A 76 18.55 -2.87 -0.93
N ASP A 77 19.31 -3.88 -0.50
CA ASP A 77 20.65 -4.15 -1.03
C ASP A 77 20.52 -4.91 -2.37
N GLU A 78 21.09 -4.33 -3.41
CA GLU A 78 21.04 -4.86 -4.78
C GLU A 78 21.86 -6.15 -4.92
N LEU A 79 23.04 -6.23 -4.28
CA LEU A 79 23.92 -7.39 -4.37
C LEU A 79 23.32 -8.60 -3.64
N ALA A 80 22.75 -8.38 -2.46
CA ALA A 80 22.03 -9.41 -1.73
C ALA A 80 20.81 -9.93 -2.51
N LYS A 81 20.06 -9.03 -3.14
CA LYS A 81 18.90 -9.34 -3.98
C LYS A 81 19.27 -10.17 -5.22
N GLU A 82 20.37 -9.84 -5.89
CA GLU A 82 20.86 -10.59 -7.06
C GLU A 82 21.27 -12.01 -6.67
N ARG A 83 22.10 -12.16 -5.64
CA ARG A 83 22.51 -13.48 -5.12
C ARG A 83 21.31 -14.38 -4.77
N ILE A 84 20.33 -13.84 -4.04
CA ILE A 84 19.13 -14.59 -3.64
C ILE A 84 18.28 -14.96 -4.88
N LYS A 85 18.22 -14.09 -5.89
CA LYS A 85 17.48 -14.35 -7.14
C LYS A 85 18.10 -15.51 -7.93
N GLU A 86 19.43 -15.57 -8.04
CA GLU A 86 20.14 -16.67 -8.72
C GLU A 86 19.97 -18.01 -7.99
N GLU A 87 20.07 -18.00 -6.65
CA GLU A 87 19.86 -19.18 -5.82
C GLU A 87 18.42 -19.73 -5.97
N LEU A 88 17.42 -18.85 -5.90
CA LEU A 88 16.01 -19.22 -6.07
C LEU A 88 15.70 -19.74 -7.48
N TYR A 89 16.30 -19.16 -8.52
CA TYR A 89 16.12 -19.63 -9.90
C TYR A 89 16.71 -21.04 -10.08
N THR A 90 17.92 -21.27 -9.57
CA THR A 90 18.60 -22.57 -9.64
C THR A 90 17.82 -23.65 -8.91
N LYS A 91 17.35 -23.37 -7.68
CA LYS A 91 16.50 -24.29 -6.92
C LYS A 91 15.21 -24.64 -7.66
N LYS A 92 14.49 -23.63 -8.19
CA LYS A 92 13.25 -23.88 -8.96
C LYS A 92 13.48 -24.74 -10.20
N LYS A 93 14.56 -24.49 -10.95
CA LYS A 93 14.91 -25.30 -12.13
C LYS A 93 15.13 -26.77 -11.75
N LEU A 94 15.95 -27.02 -10.72
CA LEU A 94 16.22 -28.38 -10.24
C LEU A 94 14.95 -29.08 -9.73
N THR A 95 14.06 -28.39 -9.03
CA THR A 95 12.77 -28.97 -8.60
C THR A 95 11.89 -29.37 -9.79
N VAL A 96 11.81 -28.54 -10.84
CA VAL A 96 11.04 -28.88 -12.05
C VAL A 96 11.60 -30.14 -12.71
N GLU A 97 12.92 -30.20 -12.94
CA GLU A 97 13.61 -31.36 -13.51
C GLU A 97 13.38 -32.64 -12.67
N VAL A 98 13.40 -32.54 -11.33
CA VAL A 98 13.09 -33.68 -10.45
C VAL A 98 11.62 -34.09 -10.55
N THR A 99 10.66 -33.16 -10.60
CA THR A 99 9.23 -33.51 -10.72
C THR A 99 8.86 -34.15 -12.06
N GLU A 100 9.53 -33.78 -13.15
CA GLU A 100 9.40 -34.45 -14.47
C GLU A 100 9.98 -35.88 -14.43
N ILE A 101 11.06 -36.09 -13.68
CA ILE A 101 11.67 -37.42 -13.45
C ILE A 101 10.79 -38.29 -12.55
N GLU A 102 10.15 -37.75 -11.51
CA GLU A 102 9.28 -38.51 -10.62
C GLU A 102 7.94 -38.88 -11.28
N THR A 103 7.32 -37.97 -12.04
CA THR A 103 6.08 -38.27 -12.79
C THR A 103 6.31 -39.31 -13.89
N SER A 104 7.44 -39.26 -14.60
CA SER A 104 7.80 -40.29 -15.59
C SER A 104 8.15 -41.65 -14.95
N GLN A 105 8.68 -41.69 -13.72
CA GLN A 105 8.91 -42.96 -13.00
C GLN A 105 7.64 -43.60 -12.42
N ILE A 106 6.65 -42.80 -12.03
CA ILE A 106 5.34 -43.32 -11.59
C ILE A 106 4.62 -44.00 -12.78
N ALA A 107 4.64 -43.38 -13.96
CA ALA A 107 4.06 -43.94 -15.19
C ALA A 107 4.67 -45.28 -15.64
N VAL A 108 5.86 -45.66 -15.15
CA VAL A 108 6.51 -46.95 -15.45
C VAL A 108 6.14 -48.04 -14.42
N LYS A 109 5.60 -47.68 -13.25
CA LYS A 109 5.22 -48.64 -12.20
C LYS A 109 3.78 -49.16 -12.29
N GLU A 110 2.89 -48.54 -13.05
CA GLU A 110 1.58 -49.11 -13.40
C GLU A 110 1.66 -50.12 -14.55
N GLY A 111 2.68 -50.99 -14.49
CA GLY A 111 3.10 -51.89 -15.57
C GLY A 111 2.53 -53.31 -15.52
N THR A 112 1.59 -53.62 -14.60
CA THR A 112 0.87 -54.91 -14.57
C THR A 112 -0.53 -54.77 -13.95
N GLU A 113 -1.54 -54.46 -14.76
CA GLU A 113 -2.80 -55.24 -14.91
C GLU A 113 -3.80 -54.44 -15.75
N SER A 114 -3.97 -54.84 -17.01
CA SER A 114 -5.02 -54.32 -17.89
C SER A 114 -6.22 -55.26 -17.89
N LEU A 115 -7.36 -54.75 -17.42
CA LEU A 115 -8.68 -55.34 -17.68
C LEU A 115 -9.56 -54.28 -18.34
N ALA A 116 -9.62 -54.36 -19.67
CA ALA A 116 -10.47 -53.52 -20.48
C ALA A 116 -11.93 -54.01 -20.43
N ILE A 117 -12.86 -53.07 -20.26
CA ILE A 117 -14.28 -53.26 -20.58
C ILE A 117 -14.76 -52.04 -21.38
N SER A 118 -14.86 -52.22 -22.70
CA SER A 118 -15.86 -51.54 -23.53
C SER A 118 -17.20 -52.32 -23.44
N GLU A 119 -18.40 -51.88 -23.82
CA GLU A 119 -18.98 -50.75 -24.58
C GLU A 119 -20.45 -50.58 -24.06
N GLU A 120 -21.38 -49.72 -24.49
CA GLU A 120 -21.56 -48.85 -25.67
C GLU A 120 -22.09 -47.44 -25.30
N ILE A 121 -21.88 -46.48 -26.23
CA ILE A 121 -22.79 -45.43 -26.73
C ILE A 121 -24.14 -45.20 -25.98
N GLY A 122 -24.36 -43.97 -25.50
CA GLY A 122 -25.68 -43.46 -25.09
C GLY A 122 -25.80 -41.95 -25.33
N THR A 123 -26.64 -41.54 -26.26
CA THR A 123 -26.90 -40.13 -26.59
C THR A 123 -27.84 -39.48 -25.57
N ASP A 124 -27.51 -38.27 -25.09
CA ASP A 124 -28.34 -37.07 -25.25
C ASP A 124 -27.91 -35.94 -24.28
N CYS A 125 -27.72 -34.74 -24.84
CA CYS A 125 -27.88 -33.49 -24.10
C CYS A 125 -29.35 -33.06 -24.27
N PRO A 126 -30.00 -32.49 -23.24
CA PRO A 126 -29.91 -31.04 -23.13
C PRO A 126 -29.84 -30.50 -21.68
N CYS A 127 -29.90 -29.18 -21.61
CA CYS A 127 -29.58 -28.30 -20.51
C CYS A 127 -30.55 -28.26 -19.31
N ASP A 128 -30.04 -27.58 -18.27
CA ASP A 128 -30.70 -26.54 -17.47
C ASP A 128 -31.27 -26.82 -16.06
N VAL A 129 -30.89 -25.86 -15.19
CA VAL A 129 -31.71 -25.22 -14.15
C VAL A 129 -31.85 -25.88 -12.76
N THR A 130 -31.26 -25.18 -11.77
CA THR A 130 -31.60 -25.14 -10.30
C THR A 130 -31.31 -26.38 -9.43
N SER A 131 -31.01 -26.26 -8.12
CA SER A 131 -30.78 -25.09 -7.24
C SER A 131 -30.05 -25.47 -5.93
N SER A 132 -29.61 -24.43 -5.21
CA SER A 132 -29.74 -24.24 -3.74
C SER A 132 -28.97 -25.12 -2.74
N THR A 133 -28.44 -24.41 -1.72
CA THR A 133 -28.31 -24.80 -0.28
C THR A 133 -27.35 -25.95 0.08
N SER A 134 -26.67 -25.94 1.23
CA SER A 134 -26.33 -24.92 2.25
C SER A 134 -25.35 -25.56 3.25
N GLU A 135 -24.63 -24.76 4.06
CA GLU A 135 -24.18 -25.04 5.45
C GLU A 135 -23.62 -26.45 5.82
N GLY A 136 -22.46 -26.61 6.45
CA GLY A 136 -21.57 -25.66 7.12
C GLY A 136 -20.46 -26.40 7.90
N ASP A 137 -20.03 -25.81 9.01
CA ASP A 137 -19.24 -26.41 10.11
C ASP A 137 -17.75 -26.76 9.93
N ALA A 138 -16.93 -25.87 10.53
CA ALA A 138 -16.11 -26.14 11.72
C ALA A 138 -14.59 -26.46 11.60
N ALA A 139 -13.94 -26.35 12.77
CA ALA A 139 -12.57 -26.72 13.14
C ALA A 139 -11.42 -25.73 12.79
N GLU A 140 -11.36 -24.69 13.62
CA GLU A 140 -10.14 -24.11 14.19
C GLU A 140 -8.92 -25.05 14.26
N ALA A 141 -7.75 -24.57 13.82
CA ALA A 141 -6.45 -25.16 14.10
C ALA A 141 -5.38 -24.08 14.34
N THR A 142 -4.95 -23.95 15.60
CA THR A 142 -3.84 -23.08 16.01
C THR A 142 -2.50 -23.59 15.48
N SER A 143 -1.65 -22.71 14.95
CA SER A 143 -0.21 -23.00 14.78
C SER A 143 0.65 -21.81 15.14
N ALA A 144 1.66 -22.04 15.98
CA ALA A 144 2.58 -21.02 16.45
C ALA A 144 3.53 -20.56 15.32
N THR A 145 3.72 -19.26 15.16
CA THR A 145 4.75 -18.70 14.28
C THR A 145 5.97 -18.30 15.10
N THR A 146 7.10 -18.96 14.83
CA THR A 146 8.41 -18.68 15.42
C THR A 146 8.91 -17.31 14.99
N LYS A 147 9.43 -16.52 15.96
CA LYS A 147 10.02 -15.20 15.67
C LYS A 147 11.32 -15.34 14.88
N LEU A 148 11.36 -14.76 13.69
CA LEU A 148 12.61 -14.32 13.08
C LEU A 148 12.96 -12.93 13.65
N LEU A 149 14.24 -12.74 13.98
CA LEU A 149 14.78 -11.51 14.55
C LEU A 149 15.24 -10.59 13.40
N ASP A 150 14.42 -9.60 13.05
CA ASP A 150 14.82 -8.56 12.11
C ASP A 150 15.75 -7.55 12.80
N ASN A 151 16.99 -7.45 12.30
CA ASN A 151 17.94 -6.42 12.74
C ASN A 151 17.59 -5.08 12.08
N THR A 152 16.74 -4.29 12.74
CA THR A 152 16.43 -2.92 12.33
C THR A 152 17.51 -1.95 12.80
N GLU A 153 18.44 -1.56 11.92
CA GLU A 153 19.30 -0.40 12.17
C GLU A 153 18.49 0.91 12.04
N SER A 154 18.13 1.49 13.19
CA SER A 154 17.47 2.80 13.23
C SER A 154 18.52 3.92 13.13
N SER A 155 18.72 4.44 11.92
CA SER A 155 19.51 5.66 11.72
C SER A 155 18.68 6.90 12.07
N GLN A 156 18.79 7.35 13.32
CA GLN A 156 18.28 8.67 13.70
C GLN A 156 19.17 9.76 13.10
N GLY A 157 18.67 10.44 12.07
CA GLY A 157 19.26 11.67 11.57
C GLY A 157 18.92 12.83 12.48
N GLU A 158 19.82 13.18 13.41
CA GLU A 158 19.74 14.43 14.15
C GLU A 158 19.91 15.61 13.17
N PHE A 159 18.85 16.39 12.97
CA PHE A 159 18.92 17.65 12.24
C PHE A 159 19.08 18.78 13.26
N SER A 160 20.26 19.39 13.31
CA SER A 160 20.60 20.41 14.30
C SER A 160 19.86 21.73 14.03
N GLU A 161 19.03 22.14 14.99
CA GLU A 161 18.24 23.37 14.91
C GLU A 161 19.11 24.58 15.30
N SER A 162 19.81 25.17 14.33
CA SER A 162 20.59 26.40 14.55
C SER A 162 19.67 27.63 14.57
N ILE A 163 19.13 27.95 15.75
CA ILE A 163 18.26 29.10 15.99
C ILE A 163 19.03 30.40 15.76
N LEU A 164 18.57 31.20 14.81
CA LEU A 164 19.03 32.59 14.60
C LEU A 164 18.50 33.47 15.74
N ALA A 165 19.39 33.93 16.62
CA ALA A 165 19.09 34.99 17.56
C ALA A 165 19.06 36.37 16.83
N PRO A 166 18.16 37.29 17.18
CA PRO A 166 18.16 38.64 16.62
C PRO A 166 19.30 39.47 17.22
N ASN A 167 20.05 40.19 16.38
CA ASN A 167 21.00 41.20 16.83
C ASN A 167 20.25 42.51 17.14
N GLU A 168 20.28 42.93 18.40
CA GLU A 168 19.95 44.31 18.79
C GLU A 168 21.13 45.24 18.48
N LYS A 169 20.89 46.31 17.72
CA LYS A 169 21.54 47.64 17.83
C LYS A 169 20.63 48.73 17.25
#